data_AF-A0A432R3S9-F1
#
_entry.id   AF-A0A432R3S9-F1
#
_cell.length_a   1.000
_cell.length_b   1.000
_cell.length_c   1.000
_cell.angle_alpha   90.00
_cell.angle_beta   90.00
_cell.angle_gamma   90.00
#
_symmetry.space_group_name_H-M   'P 1'
#
loop_
_entity.id
_entity.type
_entity.pdbx_description
1 polymer ?
#
loop_
_entity_poly.entity_id
_entity_poly.type
_entity_poly.pdbx_seq_one_letter_code
_entity_poly.pdbx_strand_id
1 'polypeptide(L)'
;MRRGFTMIELIFVIVILGILAAVAIPKLAATRDDAKASTELANLATCINDVGNAYTATGTEDNNTAACRSLKCYTVSTTANGQTSTGDGNISVDYNTGAESTYAYCTNVKNAVIAKDLNGTHVFGGTQIVY
;
A
#
# COMPACT_ATOMS: atom_id res chain seq x y z
N MET A 1 -7.67 -19.89 54.27
CA MET A 1 -8.64 -18.84 53.92
C MET A 1 -8.19 -18.21 52.60
N ARG A 2 -8.97 -18.34 51.52
CA ARG A 2 -8.69 -17.64 50.27
C ARG A 2 -9.20 -16.20 50.41
N ARG A 3 -8.31 -15.20 50.35
CA ARG A 3 -8.72 -13.80 50.28
C ARG A 3 -9.31 -13.56 48.90
N GLY A 4 -10.61 -13.24 48.85
CA GLY A 4 -11.27 -12.80 47.63
C GLY A 4 -10.88 -11.37 47.28
N PHE A 5 -10.86 -11.06 45.98
CA PHE A 5 -10.73 -9.69 45.49
C PHE A 5 -11.87 -8.83 46.06
N THR A 6 -11.56 -7.61 46.51
CA THR A 6 -12.59 -6.68 46.99
C THR A 6 -13.32 -6.05 45.80
N MET A 7 -14.60 -5.70 45.97
CA MET A 7 -15.34 -5.00 44.91
C MET A 7 -14.70 -3.65 44.54
N ILE A 8 -14.11 -2.96 45.52
CA ILE A 8 -13.47 -1.67 45.30
C ILE A 8 -12.21 -1.77 44.42
N GLU A 9 -11.41 -2.83 44.60
CA GLU A 9 -10.25 -3.09 43.74
C GLU A 9 -10.68 -3.33 42.29
N LEU A 10 -11.76 -4.07 42.09
CA LEU A 10 -12.27 -4.36 40.74
C LEU A 10 -12.80 -3.09 40.05
N ILE A 11 -13.48 -2.21 40.80
CA ILE A 11 -13.95 -0.91 40.29
C ILE A 11 -12.77 0.00 39.90
N PHE A 12 -11.71 0.05 40.71
CA PHE A 12 -10.55 0.88 40.39
C PHE A 12 -9.83 0.42 39.12
N VAL A 13 -9.73 -0.90 38.91
CA VAL A 13 -9.13 -1.48 37.70
C VAL A 13 -9.91 -1.11 36.44
N ILE A 14 -11.24 -1.23 36.44
CA ILE A 14 -12.04 -0.90 35.25
C ILE A 14 -11.99 0.60 34.92
N VAL A 15 -11.89 1.47 35.94
CA VAL A 15 -11.75 2.92 35.73
C VAL A 15 -10.43 3.25 35.06
N ILE A 16 -9.32 2.69 35.55
CA ILE A 16 -8.00 2.89 34.95
C ILE A 16 -7.97 2.35 33.51
N LEU A 17 -8.48 1.15 33.28
CA LEU A 17 -8.57 0.57 31.94
C LEU A 17 -9.44 1.42 31.01
N GLY A 18 -10.52 2.02 31.52
CA GLY A 18 -11.37 2.93 30.77
C GLY A 18 -10.62 4.18 30.28
N ILE A 19 -9.83 4.80 31.17
CA ILE A 19 -9.02 6.00 30.82
C ILE A 19 -7.93 5.64 29.81
N LEU A 20 -7.20 4.54 30.05
CA LEU A 20 -6.14 4.10 29.14
C LEU A 20 -6.70 3.73 27.76
N ALA A 21 -7.85 3.04 27.71
CA ALA A 21 -8.49 2.66 26.46
C ALA A 21 -8.92 3.90 25.64
N ALA A 22 -9.47 4.92 26.30
CA ALA A 22 -9.91 6.15 25.63
C ALA A 22 -8.78 6.86 24.86
N VAL A 23 -7.55 6.83 25.38
CA VAL A 23 -6.38 7.44 24.73
C VAL A 23 -5.68 6.47 23.77
N ALA A 24 -5.58 5.19 24.15
CA ALA A 24 -4.84 4.20 23.38
C ALA A 24 -5.53 3.81 22.07
N ILE A 25 -6.85 3.67 22.05
CA ILE A 25 -7.62 3.26 20.87
C ILE A 25 -7.43 4.21 19.68
N PRO A 26 -7.65 5.54 19.80
CA PRO A 26 -7.49 6.44 18.66
C PRO A 26 -6.04 6.51 18.18
N LYS A 27 -5.06 6.49 19.11
CA LYS A 27 -3.63 6.51 18.75
C LYS A 27 -3.22 5.26 17.99
N LEU A 28 -3.69 4.09 18.43
CA LEU A 28 -3.39 2.82 17.77
C LEU A 28 -4.06 2.74 16.39
N ALA A 29 -5.27 3.28 16.22
CA ALA A 29 -5.94 3.34 14.92
C ALA A 29 -5.12 4.14 13.91
N ALA A 30 -4.69 5.37 14.27
CA ALA A 30 -3.86 6.21 13.41
C ALA A 30 -2.52 5.51 13.06
N THR A 31 -1.83 4.96 14.06
CA THR A 31 -0.54 4.27 13.85
C THR A 31 -0.68 3.07 12.91
N ARG A 32 -1.80 2.32 12.98
CA ARG A 32 -2.06 1.19 12.10
C ARG A 32 -2.30 1.62 10.66
N ASP A 33 -2.99 2.73 10.45
CA ASP A 33 -3.25 3.25 9.11
C ASP A 33 -1.97 3.82 8.48
N ASP A 34 -1.13 4.48 9.26
CA ASP A 34 0.20 4.92 8.82
C ASP A 34 1.10 3.72 8.44
N ALA A 35 1.07 2.65 9.24
CA ALA A 35 1.81 1.43 8.94
C ALA A 35 1.36 0.75 7.64
N LYS A 36 0.04 0.69 7.39
CA LYS A 36 -0.50 0.21 6.10
C LYS A 36 -0.05 1.11 4.96
N ALA A 37 -0.12 2.43 5.14
CA ALA A 37 0.28 3.37 4.10
C ALA A 37 1.77 3.23 3.73
N SER A 38 2.63 3.08 4.72
CA SER A 38 4.06 2.83 4.50
C SER A 38 4.33 1.48 3.82
N THR A 39 3.58 0.44 4.19
CA THR A 39 3.71 -0.90 3.59
C THR A 39 3.28 -0.89 2.14
N GLU A 40 2.16 -0.23 1.84
CA GLU A 40 1.64 -0.05 0.49
C GLU A 40 2.64 0.70 -0.40
N LEU A 41 3.23 1.79 0.11
CA LEU A 41 4.25 2.55 -0.60
C LEU A 41 5.50 1.72 -0.88
N ALA A 42 5.94 0.91 0.08
CA ALA A 42 7.07 -0.01 -0.09
C ALA A 42 6.76 -1.07 -1.14
N ASN A 43 5.58 -1.70 -1.08
CA ASN A 43 5.13 -2.67 -2.06
C ASN A 43 5.03 -2.06 -3.47
N LEU A 44 4.60 -0.81 -3.59
CA LEU A 44 4.52 -0.13 -4.88
C LEU A 44 5.90 0.09 -5.48
N ALA A 45 6.85 0.60 -4.70
CA ALA A 45 8.22 0.78 -5.14
C ALA A 45 8.88 -0.56 -5.51
N THR A 46 8.66 -1.61 -4.71
CA THR A 46 9.14 -2.96 -5.02
C THR A 46 8.51 -3.49 -6.31
N CYS A 47 7.20 -3.32 -6.49
CA CYS A 47 6.50 -3.72 -7.72
C CYS A 47 7.09 -3.06 -8.96
N ILE A 48 7.30 -1.74 -8.93
CA ILE A 48 7.92 -0.98 -10.03
C ILE A 48 9.31 -1.55 -10.36
N ASN A 49 10.14 -1.79 -9.34
CA ASN A 49 11.48 -2.35 -9.52
C ASN A 49 11.44 -3.79 -10.05
N ASP A 50 10.54 -4.63 -9.54
CA ASP A 50 10.39 -6.01 -9.97
C ASP A 50 10.00 -6.09 -11.45
N VAL A 51 9.06 -5.24 -11.88
CA VAL A 51 8.65 -5.18 -13.30
C VAL A 51 9.81 -4.72 -14.17
N GLY A 52 10.54 -3.67 -13.76
CA GLY A 52 11.71 -3.19 -14.50
C GLY A 52 12.84 -4.23 -14.56
N ASN A 53 13.07 -4.97 -13.49
CA ASN A 53 14.04 -6.07 -13.45
C ASN A 53 13.61 -7.24 -14.36
N ALA A 54 12.32 -7.60 -14.36
CA ALA A 54 11.78 -8.63 -15.25
C ALA A 54 11.93 -8.23 -16.72
N TYR A 55 11.64 -6.98 -17.05
CA TYR A 55 11.77 -6.46 -18.42
C TYR A 55 13.24 -6.42 -18.87
N THR A 56 14.16 -5.96 -18.02
CA THR A 56 15.60 -5.93 -18.38
C THR A 56 16.22 -7.32 -18.49
N ALA A 57 15.72 -8.31 -17.74
CA ALA A 57 16.22 -9.68 -17.78
C ALA A 57 15.64 -10.52 -18.92
N THR A 58 14.37 -10.30 -19.28
CA THR A 58 13.62 -11.20 -20.18
C THR A 58 12.96 -10.50 -21.37
N GLY A 59 12.96 -9.17 -21.41
CA GLY A 59 12.21 -8.37 -22.39
C GLY A 59 10.69 -8.39 -22.18
N THR A 60 10.20 -8.97 -21.09
CA THR A 60 8.77 -9.09 -20.78
C THR A 60 8.43 -8.35 -19.50
N GLU A 61 7.36 -7.56 -19.51
CA GLU A 61 6.83 -6.91 -18.31
C GLU A 61 6.02 -7.90 -17.46
N ASP A 62 6.35 -8.06 -16.17
CA ASP A 62 5.58 -8.86 -15.21
C ASP A 62 5.03 -7.99 -14.07
N ASN A 63 3.77 -7.59 -14.18
CA ASN A 63 3.05 -6.86 -13.12
C ASN A 63 2.21 -7.78 -12.21
N ASN A 64 2.43 -9.09 -12.26
CA ASN A 64 1.73 -10.08 -11.44
C ASN A 64 2.60 -10.59 -10.28
N THR A 65 3.66 -9.85 -9.91
CA THR A 65 4.49 -10.20 -8.75
C THR A 65 3.72 -10.07 -7.44
N ALA A 66 4.23 -10.69 -6.38
CA ALA A 66 3.61 -10.64 -5.06
C ALA A 66 3.46 -9.21 -4.53
N ALA A 67 4.44 -8.34 -4.82
CA ALA A 67 4.40 -6.93 -4.46
C ALA A 67 3.27 -6.18 -5.19
N CYS A 68 3.15 -6.38 -6.51
CA CYS A 68 2.11 -5.75 -7.32
C CYS A 68 0.69 -6.18 -6.92
N ARG A 69 0.48 -7.48 -6.63
CA ARG A 69 -0.83 -8.03 -6.20
C ARG A 69 -1.25 -7.58 -4.81
N SER A 70 -0.28 -7.19 -3.98
CA SER A 70 -0.53 -6.74 -2.61
C SER A 70 -1.12 -5.34 -2.58
N LEU A 71 -0.95 -4.56 -3.65
CA LEU A 71 -1.50 -3.21 -3.77
C LEU A 71 -3.03 -3.19 -3.68
N LYS A 72 -3.54 -2.13 -3.08
CA LYS A 72 -4.95 -1.82 -2.81
C LYS A 72 -5.30 -0.42 -3.28
N CYS A 73 -4.38 0.54 -3.09
CA CYS A 73 -4.58 1.94 -3.42
C CYS A 73 -4.18 2.27 -4.86
N TYR A 74 -3.30 1.47 -5.47
CA TYR A 74 -2.78 1.68 -6.81
C TYR A 74 -2.92 0.42 -7.66
N THR A 75 -3.03 0.62 -8.96
CA THR A 75 -2.95 -0.43 -9.97
C THR A 75 -1.72 -0.20 -10.83
N VAL A 76 -0.95 -1.26 -11.06
CA VAL A 76 0.19 -1.23 -11.98
C VAL A 76 -0.21 -1.99 -13.24
N SER A 77 -0.29 -1.27 -14.35
CA SER A 77 -0.73 -1.80 -15.63
C SER A 77 0.40 -1.75 -16.64
N THR A 78 0.62 -2.84 -17.38
CA THR A 78 1.57 -2.93 -18.49
C THR A 78 0.90 -2.55 -19.82
N THR A 79 -0.15 -1.72 -19.78
CA THR A 79 -1.12 -1.59 -20.87
C THR A 79 -1.37 -0.12 -21.18
N ALA A 80 -1.22 0.29 -22.44
CA ALA A 80 -1.89 1.49 -22.96
C ALA A 80 -3.27 1.09 -23.51
N ASN A 81 -4.36 1.72 -23.07
CA ASN A 81 -5.71 1.52 -23.61
C ASN A 81 -6.26 0.06 -23.63
N GLY A 82 -6.06 -0.73 -22.57
CA GLY A 82 -6.69 -2.06 -22.46
C GLY A 82 -6.03 -3.18 -23.30
N GLN A 83 -4.92 -2.92 -23.99
CA GLN A 83 -4.06 -3.94 -24.60
C GLN A 83 -2.70 -4.02 -23.91
N THR A 84 -2.27 -5.21 -23.50
CA THR A 84 -0.91 -5.48 -22.98
C THR A 84 0.11 -4.88 -23.94
N SER A 85 0.85 -3.86 -23.49
CA SER A 85 1.95 -3.25 -24.24
C SER A 85 2.88 -4.37 -24.64
N THR A 86 2.89 -4.68 -25.92
CA THR A 86 3.68 -5.78 -26.44
C THR A 86 5.06 -5.21 -26.77
N GLY A 87 5.93 -5.07 -25.76
CA GLY A 87 7.37 -4.86 -25.98
C GLY A 87 7.97 -3.46 -25.75
N ASP A 88 7.20 -2.49 -25.24
CA ASP A 88 7.69 -1.13 -25.00
C ASP A 88 8.37 -0.93 -23.62
N GLY A 89 8.20 -1.86 -22.67
CA GLY A 89 8.83 -1.77 -21.35
C GLY A 89 8.24 -0.71 -20.43
N ASN A 90 7.06 -0.21 -20.76
CA ASN A 90 6.39 0.87 -20.03
C ASN A 90 5.33 0.31 -19.10
N ILE A 91 5.33 0.78 -17.85
CA ILE A 91 4.24 0.53 -16.90
C ILE A 91 3.53 1.84 -16.57
N SER A 92 2.21 1.78 -16.37
CA SER A 92 1.43 2.85 -15.80
C SER A 92 1.08 2.51 -14.35
N VAL A 93 1.43 3.41 -13.44
CA VAL A 93 1.02 3.36 -12.05
C VAL A 93 -0.14 4.32 -11.90
N ASP A 94 -1.32 3.79 -11.67
CA ASP A 94 -2.56 4.56 -11.61
C ASP A 94 -3.21 4.45 -10.23
N TYR A 95 -3.72 5.57 -9.73
CA TYR A 95 -4.46 5.57 -8.49
C TYR A 95 -5.83 4.90 -8.68
N ASN A 96 -6.16 3.93 -7.82
CA ASN A 96 -7.47 3.32 -7.81
C ASN A 96 -8.49 4.29 -7.19
N THR A 97 -9.26 4.96 -8.03
CA THR A 97 -10.21 6.02 -7.63
C THR A 97 -11.32 5.53 -6.69
N GLY A 98 -11.57 4.23 -6.59
CA GLY A 98 -12.50 3.63 -5.63
C GLY A 98 -11.88 3.21 -4.29
N ALA A 99 -10.54 3.25 -4.17
CA ALA A 99 -9.84 2.71 -3.01
C ALA A 99 -10.11 3.48 -1.72
N GLU A 100 -10.30 4.80 -1.77
CA GLU A 100 -10.52 5.65 -0.58
C GLU A 100 -11.81 5.29 0.17
N SER A 101 -12.85 4.87 -0.54
CA SER A 101 -14.12 4.46 0.07
C SER A 101 -14.01 3.12 0.81
N THR A 102 -13.03 2.30 0.47
CA THR A 102 -12.80 0.98 1.08
C THR A 102 -11.68 1.03 2.10
N TYR A 103 -10.69 1.88 1.86
CA TYR A 103 -9.42 1.97 2.58
C TYR A 103 -9.08 3.44 2.84
N ALA A 104 -9.47 3.95 4.01
CA ALA A 104 -9.26 5.35 4.39
C ALA A 104 -7.79 5.80 4.36
N TYR A 105 -6.84 4.87 4.54
CA TYR A 105 -5.40 5.17 4.49
C TYR A 105 -4.88 5.48 3.06
N CYS A 106 -5.64 5.17 2.00
CA CYS A 106 -5.20 5.40 0.63
C CYS A 106 -4.99 6.88 0.29
N THR A 107 -5.69 7.80 0.95
CA THR A 107 -5.44 9.24 0.79
C THR A 107 -4.03 9.63 1.26
N ASN A 108 -3.56 9.05 2.37
CA ASN A 108 -2.19 9.28 2.85
C ASN A 108 -1.16 8.67 1.89
N VAL A 109 -1.44 7.48 1.35
CA VAL A 109 -0.60 6.83 0.32
C VAL A 109 -0.54 7.69 -0.93
N LYS A 110 -1.68 8.25 -1.37
CA LYS A 110 -1.75 9.12 -2.56
C LYS A 110 -0.79 10.29 -2.46
N ASN A 111 -0.84 11.00 -1.34
CA ASN A 111 0.05 12.13 -1.08
C ASN A 111 1.52 11.69 -1.03
N ALA A 112 1.82 10.55 -0.40
CA ALA A 112 3.18 10.02 -0.32
C ALA A 112 3.75 9.56 -1.68
N VAL A 113 2.91 8.98 -2.53
CA VAL A 113 3.28 8.55 -3.89
C VAL A 113 3.53 9.73 -4.80
N ILE A 114 2.69 10.76 -4.75
CA ILE A 114 2.90 12.02 -5.49
C ILE A 114 4.20 12.69 -5.04
N ALA A 115 4.47 12.74 -3.74
CA ALA A 115 5.70 13.33 -3.21
C ALA A 115 6.98 12.56 -3.61
N LYS A 116 6.85 11.30 -4.05
CA LYS A 116 7.95 10.46 -4.51
C LYS A 116 7.97 10.28 -6.04
N ASP A 117 7.11 10.99 -6.77
CA ASP A 117 6.96 10.88 -8.22
C ASP A 117 6.77 9.43 -8.71
N LEU A 118 6.10 8.59 -7.91
CA LEU A 118 5.85 7.19 -8.26
C LEU A 118 4.57 6.99 -9.08
N ASN A 119 3.76 8.05 -9.27
CA ASN A 119 2.52 8.01 -10.05
C ASN A 119 2.80 8.26 -11.53
N GLY A 120 2.05 7.61 -12.42
CA GLY A 120 2.15 7.78 -13.87
C GLY A 120 3.01 6.72 -14.54
N THR A 121 3.50 7.04 -15.74
CA THR A 121 4.19 6.08 -16.60
C THR A 121 5.68 5.97 -16.25
N HIS A 122 6.14 4.76 -15.93
CA HIS A 122 7.56 4.44 -15.77
C HIS A 122 8.06 3.68 -16.99
N VAL A 123 9.21 4.10 -17.51
CA VAL A 123 9.79 3.59 -18.75
C VAL A 123 11.09 2.85 -18.42
N PHE A 124 11.17 1.56 -18.72
CA PHE A 124 12.35 0.73 -18.44
C PHE A 124 13.16 0.36 -19.68
N GLY A 125 12.72 0.76 -20.88
CA GLY A 125 13.37 0.53 -22.16
C GLY A 125 13.09 1.62 -23.20
N GLY A 126 13.90 1.69 -24.26
CA GLY A 126 13.63 2.56 -25.41
C GLY A 126 12.60 1.93 -26.34
N THR A 127 11.85 2.76 -27.08
CA THR A 127 10.89 2.32 -28.10
C THR A 127 11.60 1.38 -29.08
N GLN A 128 11.20 0.11 -29.13
CA GLN A 128 11.71 -0.77 -30.19
C GLN A 128 11.26 -0.17 -31.53
N ILE A 129 12.21 0.13 -32.42
CA ILE A 129 11.86 0.39 -33.81
C ILE A 129 11.40 -0.96 -34.37
N VAL A 130 10.09 -1.09 -34.57
CA VAL A 130 9.50 -2.20 -35.33
C VAL A 130 9.91 -1.99 -36.79
N TYR A 131 10.77 -2.88 -37.29
CA TYR A 131 11.14 -2.93 -38.71
C TYR A 131 10.01 -3.52 -39.55
#